data_AF-A0A2U0UB51-F1
#
_entry.id   AF-A0A2U0UB51-F1
#
_cell.length_a   1.000
_cell.length_b   1.000
_cell.length_c   1.000
_cell.angle_alpha   90.00
_cell.angle_beta   90.00
_cell.angle_gamma   90.00
#
_symmetry.space_group_name_H-M   'P 1'
#
loop_
_entity.id
_entity.type
_entity.pdbx_description
1 polymer ?
#
loop_
_entity_poly.entity_id
_entity_poly.type
_entity_poly.pdbx_seq_one_letter_code
_entity_poly.pdbx_strand_id
1 'polypeptide(L)'
;MTFSEFFGKFKSRYLWGNLAAIAATWMLLAVGVKYGIDEYTHHGEAISVPNLTHKNFDDAKNVADHLKLKIEVVDTGYVKHLPAGCILEQSPGPGETVKAGHAIYVTINAGKSPTIKLPDVIDNSSLREAMAKLTAMGFKLTLPQFISGEKYWVYGILANGKPVSFGDRIPVDAKLTIQVGNGMRDMSDSVNYVDPVYPTDDEYEEMGETDPFEEVSEPPIEEKQPFNPTNQSPDPNRKQSVKPAKNPTVKPEHR
;
A
#
# COMPACT_ATOMS: atom_id res chain seq x y z
N MET A 1 -54.44 59.01 17.52
CA MET A 1 -54.20 58.58 18.91
C MET A 1 -53.16 59.51 19.51
N THR A 2 -53.45 60.14 20.64
CA THR A 2 -52.56 61.11 21.29
C THR A 2 -51.54 60.39 22.18
N PHE A 3 -50.31 60.92 22.24
CA PHE A 3 -49.19 60.31 22.99
C PHE A 3 -49.52 60.04 24.48
N SER A 4 -50.41 60.83 25.07
CA SER A 4 -50.83 60.74 26.46
C SER A 4 -51.73 59.52 26.76
N GLU A 5 -52.63 59.16 25.85
CA GLU A 5 -53.46 57.95 25.99
C GLU A 5 -52.63 56.66 25.88
N PHE A 6 -51.55 56.70 25.10
CA PHE A 6 -50.60 55.61 24.96
C PHE A 6 -49.81 55.37 26.26
N PHE A 7 -49.28 56.44 26.88
CA PHE A 7 -48.55 56.34 28.15
C PHE A 7 -49.45 56.03 29.37
N GLY A 8 -50.74 56.42 29.35
CA GLY A 8 -51.69 56.07 30.39
C GLY A 8 -51.90 54.56 30.57
N LYS A 9 -51.78 53.78 29.48
CA LYS A 9 -51.87 52.30 29.53
C LYS A 9 -50.69 51.65 30.26
N PHE A 10 -49.51 52.28 30.28
CA PHE A 10 -48.33 51.83 31.03
C PHE A 10 -48.48 51.99 32.55
N LYS A 11 -49.50 52.72 33.04
CA LYS A 11 -49.80 52.84 34.47
C LYS A 11 -50.79 51.78 34.97
N SER A 12 -51.29 50.92 34.08
CA SER A 12 -52.22 49.85 34.43
C SER A 12 -51.50 48.71 35.15
N ARG A 13 -52.00 48.35 36.33
CA ARG A 13 -51.54 47.22 37.16
C ARG A 13 -51.56 45.88 36.41
N TYR A 14 -52.48 45.72 35.46
CA TYR A 14 -52.58 44.50 34.64
C TYR A 14 -51.45 44.39 33.60
N LEU A 15 -50.99 45.51 33.03
CA LEU A 15 -49.90 45.50 32.04
C LEU A 15 -48.58 45.09 32.71
N TRP A 16 -48.28 45.66 33.88
CA TRP A 16 -47.10 45.28 34.67
C TRP A 16 -47.17 43.84 35.18
N GLY A 17 -48.35 43.33 35.53
CA GLY A 17 -48.53 41.91 35.89
C GLY A 17 -48.18 40.95 34.76
N ASN A 18 -48.69 41.18 33.55
CA ASN A 18 -48.36 40.35 32.38
C ASN A 18 -46.89 40.48 31.96
N LEU A 19 -46.32 41.68 32.04
CA LEU A 19 -44.90 41.91 31.73
C LEU A 19 -43.99 41.17 32.73
N ALA A 20 -44.33 41.21 34.02
CA ALA A 20 -43.65 40.44 35.05
C ALA A 20 -43.80 38.93 34.84
N ALA A 21 -44.98 38.45 34.42
CA ALA A 21 -45.20 37.03 34.11
C ALA A 21 -44.37 36.57 32.90
N ILE A 22 -44.25 37.40 31.85
CA ILE A 22 -43.39 37.11 30.69
C ILE A 22 -41.92 37.08 31.13
N ALA A 23 -41.48 38.05 31.93
CA ALA A 23 -40.13 38.09 32.47
C ALA A 23 -39.82 36.87 33.35
N ALA A 24 -40.76 36.47 34.21
CA ALA A 24 -40.63 35.29 35.05
C ALA A 24 -40.56 34.00 34.22
N THR A 25 -41.36 33.90 33.15
CA THR A 25 -41.35 32.76 32.22
C THR A 25 -40.00 32.64 31.51
N TRP A 26 -39.48 33.76 30.98
CA TRP A 26 -38.15 33.80 30.37
C TRP A 26 -37.04 33.48 31.36
N MET A 27 -37.14 33.95 32.59
CA MET A 27 -36.19 33.63 33.66
C MET A 27 -36.21 32.14 33.99
N LEU A 28 -37.39 31.53 34.11
CA LEU A 28 -37.56 30.10 34.32
C LEU A 28 -36.98 29.28 33.16
N LEU A 29 -37.25 29.69 31.91
CA LEU A 29 -36.68 29.06 30.72
C LEU A 29 -35.16 29.17 30.69
N ALA A 30 -34.59 30.34 30.97
CA ALA A 30 -33.15 30.54 30.99
C ALA A 30 -32.46 29.69 32.05
N VAL A 31 -33.05 29.60 33.26
CA VAL A 31 -32.55 28.73 34.33
C VAL A 31 -32.67 27.26 33.93
N GLY A 32 -33.83 26.84 33.40
CA GLY A 32 -34.06 25.48 32.95
C GLY A 32 -33.09 25.04 31.85
N VAL A 33 -32.83 25.90 30.86
CA VAL A 33 -31.85 25.63 29.80
C VAL A 33 -30.44 25.56 30.36
N LYS A 34 -30.05 26.49 31.24
CA LYS A 34 -28.71 26.50 31.84
C LYS A 34 -28.42 25.20 32.60
N TYR A 35 -29.30 24.82 33.54
CA TYR A 35 -29.11 23.60 34.33
C TYR A 35 -29.36 22.32 33.52
N GLY A 36 -30.31 22.36 32.56
CA GLY A 36 -30.62 21.22 31.71
C GLY A 36 -29.48 20.87 30.74
N ILE A 37 -28.79 21.87 30.19
CA ILE A 37 -27.60 21.65 29.36
C ILE A 37 -26.45 21.10 30.22
N ASP A 38 -26.21 21.67 31.40
CA ASP A 38 -25.12 21.23 32.29
C ASP A 38 -25.25 19.73 32.65
N GLU A 39 -26.45 19.28 33.01
CA GLU A 39 -26.76 17.87 33.31
C GLU A 39 -26.70 16.99 32.05
N TYR A 40 -27.26 17.45 30.91
CA TYR A 40 -27.29 16.67 29.67
C TYR A 40 -25.89 16.45 29.08
N THR A 41 -25.02 17.45 29.18
CA THR A 41 -23.69 17.43 28.55
C THR A 41 -22.58 16.89 29.46
N HIS A 42 -22.87 16.55 30.71
CA HIS A 42 -21.88 16.12 31.71
C HIS A 42 -20.64 17.03 31.69
N HIS A 43 -20.87 18.35 31.69
CA HIS A 43 -19.80 19.34 31.69
C HIS A 43 -19.01 19.26 33.00
N GLY A 44 -17.83 18.60 32.99
CA GLY A 44 -16.85 18.73 34.07
C GLY A 44 -16.10 17.47 34.48
N GLU A 45 -16.53 16.27 34.06
CA GLU A 45 -15.79 15.04 34.36
C GLU A 45 -14.62 14.86 33.38
N ALA A 46 -13.48 15.40 33.79
CA ALA A 46 -12.19 15.19 33.15
C ALA A 46 -11.48 14.01 33.82
N ILE A 47 -11.18 12.98 33.02
CA ILE A 47 -10.40 11.81 33.45
C ILE A 47 -8.95 12.06 33.06
N SER A 48 -8.03 11.86 33.99
CA SER A 48 -6.60 11.93 33.70
C SER A 48 -6.17 10.68 32.93
N VAL A 49 -5.44 10.89 31.84
CA VAL A 49 -4.96 9.82 30.96
C VAL A 49 -3.85 9.05 31.69
N PRO A 50 -4.01 7.73 31.88
CA PRO A 50 -2.97 6.92 32.50
C PRO A 50 -1.75 6.79 31.59
N ASN A 51 -0.59 6.50 32.20
CA ASN A 51 0.57 6.10 31.42
C ASN A 51 0.44 4.63 30.99
N LEU A 52 0.20 4.44 29.70
CA LEU A 52 0.08 3.16 29.02
C LEU A 52 1.37 2.75 28.30
N THR A 53 2.36 3.64 28.19
CA THR A 53 3.64 3.32 27.55
C THR A 53 4.32 2.15 28.26
N HIS A 54 4.97 1.29 27.48
CA HIS A 54 5.62 0.06 27.92
C HIS A 54 4.71 -1.02 28.53
N LYS A 55 3.40 -0.83 28.59
CA LYS A 55 2.44 -1.87 28.96
C LYS A 55 2.08 -2.74 27.77
N ASN A 56 1.72 -4.00 28.03
CA ASN A 56 1.09 -4.84 27.02
C ASN A 56 -0.28 -4.25 26.64
N PHE A 57 -0.67 -4.39 25.37
CA PHE A 57 -1.94 -3.87 24.87
C PHE A 57 -3.15 -4.35 25.69
N ASP A 58 -3.18 -5.62 26.08
CA ASP A 58 -4.28 -6.18 26.87
C ASP A 58 -4.38 -5.55 28.26
N ASP A 59 -3.25 -5.35 28.92
CA ASP A 59 -3.20 -4.70 30.24
C ASP A 59 -3.60 -3.23 30.14
N ALA A 60 -3.11 -2.54 29.11
CA ALA A 60 -3.43 -1.15 28.86
C ALA A 60 -4.91 -0.95 28.54
N LYS A 61 -5.50 -1.88 27.77
CA LYS A 61 -6.93 -1.92 27.49
C LYS A 61 -7.74 -2.08 28.77
N ASN A 62 -7.38 -3.01 29.63
CA ASN A 62 -8.05 -3.19 30.92
C ASN A 62 -7.97 -1.91 31.77
N VAL A 63 -6.80 -1.26 31.84
CA VAL A 63 -6.64 0.02 32.56
C VAL A 63 -7.52 1.12 31.97
N ALA A 64 -7.58 1.24 30.65
CA ALA A 64 -8.42 2.22 29.97
C ALA A 64 -9.91 1.96 30.20
N ASP A 65 -10.35 0.70 30.08
CA ASP A 65 -11.75 0.29 30.26
C ASP A 65 -12.24 0.59 31.69
N HIS A 66 -11.40 0.40 32.70
CA HIS A 66 -11.70 0.75 34.11
C HIS A 66 -11.93 2.25 34.30
N LEU A 67 -11.30 3.09 33.48
CA LEU A 67 -11.44 4.54 33.49
C LEU A 67 -12.51 5.04 32.50
N LYS A 68 -13.31 4.13 31.90
CA LYS A 68 -14.28 4.45 30.83
C LYS A 68 -13.63 5.16 29.63
N LEU A 69 -12.36 4.87 29.36
CA LEU A 69 -11.63 5.34 28.18
C LEU A 69 -11.57 4.21 27.16
N LYS A 70 -11.50 4.56 25.87
CA LYS A 70 -11.30 3.59 24.79
C LYS A 70 -9.84 3.57 24.40
N ILE A 71 -9.35 2.46 23.88
CA ILE A 71 -8.00 2.34 23.32
C ILE A 71 -8.09 1.87 21.87
N GLU A 72 -7.37 2.53 20.97
CA GLU A 72 -7.36 2.23 19.55
C GLU A 72 -5.93 2.19 19.02
N VAL A 73 -5.60 1.13 18.28
CA VAL A 73 -4.27 1.00 17.65
C VAL A 73 -4.30 1.75 16.32
N VAL A 74 -3.47 2.80 16.19
CA VAL A 74 -3.39 3.61 14.97
C VAL A 74 -2.22 3.24 14.09
N ASP A 75 -1.14 2.73 14.68
CA ASP A 75 0.08 2.38 13.96
C ASP A 75 0.84 1.25 14.66
N THR A 76 1.79 0.67 13.95
CA THR A 76 2.70 -0.35 14.44
C THR A 76 4.14 0.07 14.19
N GLY A 77 4.90 0.28 15.27
CA GLY A 77 6.35 0.48 15.22
C GLY A 77 7.10 -0.83 15.44
N TYR A 78 8.42 -0.85 15.23
CA TYR A 78 9.26 -1.99 15.61
C TYR A 78 10.48 -1.55 16.40
N VAL A 79 10.56 -2.03 17.64
CA VAL A 79 11.65 -1.83 18.57
C VAL A 79 12.12 -3.18 19.09
N LYS A 80 13.31 -3.60 18.65
CA LYS A 80 13.85 -4.95 18.88
C LYS A 80 13.97 -5.36 20.36
N HIS A 81 14.20 -4.40 21.26
CA HIS A 81 14.39 -4.67 22.69
C HIS A 81 13.09 -4.66 23.49
N LEU A 82 11.95 -4.36 22.86
CA LEU A 82 10.64 -4.37 23.50
C LEU A 82 9.83 -5.60 23.07
N PRO A 83 8.95 -6.11 23.94
CA PRO A 83 8.08 -7.24 23.59
C PRO A 83 7.04 -6.85 22.55
N ALA A 84 6.56 -7.83 21.80
CA ALA A 84 5.47 -7.67 20.84
C ALA A 84 4.17 -7.24 21.56
N GLY A 85 3.38 -6.37 20.94
CA GLY A 85 2.11 -5.90 21.49
C GLY A 85 2.24 -4.85 22.60
N CYS A 86 3.47 -4.46 22.95
CA CYS A 86 3.74 -3.41 23.91
C CYS A 86 3.48 -2.02 23.31
N ILE A 87 2.93 -1.09 24.08
CA ILE A 87 2.67 0.29 23.62
C ILE A 87 3.98 1.07 23.58
N LEU A 88 4.32 1.56 22.40
CA LEU A 88 5.49 2.41 22.15
C LEU A 88 5.16 3.88 22.41
N GLU A 89 4.00 4.31 21.96
CA GLU A 89 3.57 5.70 22.02
C GLU A 89 2.06 5.75 22.26
N GLN A 90 1.61 6.79 22.93
CA GLN A 90 0.20 7.07 23.16
C GLN A 90 -0.10 8.54 22.86
N SER A 91 -1.32 8.80 22.42
CA SER A 91 -1.89 10.12 22.30
C SER A 91 -3.37 10.05 22.68
N PRO A 92 -3.88 10.87 23.61
CA PRO A 92 -3.19 11.95 24.34
C PRO A 92 -2.11 11.47 25.32
N GLY A 93 -1.20 12.37 25.71
CA GLY A 93 -0.08 12.08 26.59
C GLY A 93 -0.49 11.72 28.03
N PRO A 94 0.37 11.04 28.81
CA PRO A 94 0.07 10.71 30.19
C PRO A 94 -0.10 11.97 31.05
N GLY A 95 -1.12 11.98 31.90
CA GLY A 95 -1.46 13.11 32.77
C GLY A 95 -2.35 14.17 32.12
N GLU A 96 -2.53 14.13 30.80
CA GLU A 96 -3.52 14.99 30.12
C GLU A 96 -4.94 14.63 30.55
N THR A 97 -5.88 15.56 30.34
CA THR A 97 -7.28 15.39 30.75
C THR A 97 -8.19 15.23 29.54
N VAL A 98 -9.00 14.17 29.58
CA VAL A 98 -9.94 13.83 28.51
C VAL A 98 -11.33 13.59 29.06
N LYS A 99 -12.34 13.70 28.21
CA LYS A 99 -13.72 13.35 28.58
C LYS A 99 -13.88 11.82 28.62
N ALA A 100 -14.85 11.35 29.39
CA ALA A 100 -15.24 9.95 29.36
C ALA A 100 -15.60 9.48 27.94
N GLY A 101 -15.21 8.26 27.60
CA GLY A 101 -15.42 7.67 26.27
C GLY A 101 -14.45 8.16 25.19
N HIS A 102 -13.48 9.02 25.51
CA HIS A 102 -12.42 9.41 24.58
C HIS A 102 -11.54 8.19 24.23
N ALA A 103 -11.09 8.15 22.97
CA ALA A 103 -10.18 7.12 22.47
C ALA A 103 -8.72 7.56 22.62
N ILE A 104 -7.94 6.76 23.34
CA ILE A 104 -6.49 6.88 23.40
C ILE A 104 -5.93 6.11 22.20
N TYR A 105 -5.29 6.83 21.31
CA TYR A 105 -4.60 6.28 20.16
C TYR A 105 -3.23 5.79 20.59
N VAL A 106 -2.89 4.55 20.23
CA VAL A 106 -1.62 3.95 20.60
C VAL A 106 -0.90 3.37 19.40
N THR A 107 0.42 3.48 19.42
CA THR A 107 1.32 2.79 18.51
C THR A 107 1.87 1.58 19.23
N ILE A 108 1.66 0.39 18.68
CA ILE A 108 2.11 -0.86 19.30
C ILE A 108 3.41 -1.38 18.68
N ASN A 109 4.16 -2.16 19.43
CA ASN A 109 5.36 -2.82 18.95
C ASN A 109 5.00 -4.07 18.15
N ALA A 110 5.42 -4.12 16.89
CA ALA A 110 5.27 -5.27 16.03
C ALA A 110 6.08 -6.46 16.57
N GLY A 111 5.54 -7.67 16.42
CA GLY A 111 6.23 -8.88 16.86
C GLY A 111 7.38 -9.33 15.94
N LYS A 112 7.51 -8.75 14.75
CA LYS A 112 8.54 -9.09 13.77
C LYS A 112 9.13 -7.82 13.17
N SER A 113 10.41 -7.90 12.83
CA SER A 113 11.13 -6.86 12.09
C SER A 113 10.42 -6.54 10.77
N PRO A 114 10.35 -5.25 10.36
CA PRO A 114 9.75 -4.88 9.10
C PRO A 114 10.48 -5.59 7.95
N THR A 115 9.71 -6.02 6.95
CA THR A 115 10.23 -6.78 5.81
C THR A 115 10.10 -5.98 4.52
N ILE A 116 11.13 -6.05 3.69
CA ILE A 116 11.18 -5.44 2.36
C ILE A 116 11.24 -6.56 1.32
N LYS A 117 10.56 -6.38 0.19
CA LYS A 117 10.61 -7.33 -0.92
C LYS A 117 11.97 -7.23 -1.62
N LEU A 118 12.60 -8.37 -1.88
CA LEU A 118 13.84 -8.41 -2.63
C LEU A 118 13.57 -8.00 -4.09
N PRO A 119 14.30 -7.00 -4.63
CA PRO A 119 14.16 -6.55 -6.01
C PRO A 119 14.76 -7.59 -6.96
N ASP A 120 14.51 -7.40 -8.25
CA ASP A 120 15.11 -8.22 -9.29
C ASP A 120 16.58 -7.81 -9.49
N VAL A 121 17.47 -8.57 -8.87
CA VAL A 121 18.93 -8.39 -8.93
C VAL A 121 19.68 -9.70 -9.15
N ILE A 122 19.00 -10.84 -9.01
CA ILE A 122 19.57 -12.16 -9.25
C ILE A 122 19.47 -12.40 -10.76
N ASP A 123 20.60 -12.72 -11.41
CA ASP A 123 20.71 -12.91 -12.86
C ASP A 123 20.29 -11.70 -13.71
N ASN A 124 20.24 -10.50 -13.13
CA ASN A 124 19.83 -9.28 -13.84
C ASN A 124 20.57 -8.02 -13.37
N SER A 125 21.65 -8.17 -12.61
CA SER A 125 22.41 -7.02 -12.11
C SER A 125 23.88 -7.37 -11.90
N SER A 126 24.74 -6.36 -12.06
CA SER A 126 26.14 -6.44 -11.65
C SER A 126 26.27 -6.29 -10.13
N LEU A 127 27.39 -6.76 -9.54
CA LEU A 127 27.68 -6.59 -8.11
C LEU A 127 27.50 -5.14 -7.64
N ARG A 128 28.00 -4.18 -8.43
CA ARG A 128 27.93 -2.76 -8.10
C ARG A 128 26.49 -2.26 -8.05
N GLU A 129 25.69 -2.67 -9.03
CA GLU A 129 24.28 -2.30 -9.13
C GLU A 129 23.45 -2.94 -8.01
N ALA A 130 23.64 -4.24 -7.76
CA ALA A 130 22.97 -4.94 -6.68
C ALA A 130 23.32 -4.33 -5.31
N MET A 131 24.60 -4.02 -5.07
CA MET A 131 25.05 -3.35 -3.84
C MET A 131 24.37 -1.99 -3.67
N ALA A 132 24.31 -1.17 -4.73
CA ALA A 132 23.64 0.13 -4.70
C ALA A 132 22.14 -0.01 -4.41
N LYS A 133 21.42 -0.88 -5.15
CA LYS A 133 19.98 -1.13 -4.96
C LYS A 133 19.67 -1.63 -3.55
N LEU A 134 20.39 -2.64 -3.07
CA LEU A 134 20.16 -3.25 -1.76
C LEU A 134 20.45 -2.27 -0.61
N THR A 135 21.53 -1.49 -0.72
CA THR A 135 21.88 -0.48 0.28
C THR A 135 20.86 0.67 0.29
N ALA A 136 20.38 1.09 -0.88
CA ALA A 136 19.36 2.14 -1.00
C ALA A 136 18.02 1.76 -0.35
N MET A 137 17.67 0.47 -0.32
CA MET A 137 16.49 -0.01 0.43
C MET A 137 16.75 -0.22 1.93
N GLY A 138 17.98 0.01 2.41
CA GLY A 138 18.33 -0.09 3.83
C GLY A 138 18.78 -1.48 4.29
N PHE A 139 19.07 -2.42 3.37
CA PHE A 139 19.63 -3.72 3.76
C PHE A 139 21.10 -3.60 4.20
N LYS A 140 21.49 -4.46 5.14
CA LYS A 140 22.88 -4.57 5.61
C LYS A 140 23.61 -5.65 4.82
N LEU A 141 24.60 -5.23 4.04
CA LEU A 141 25.40 -6.13 3.21
C LEU A 141 26.63 -6.65 3.95
N THR A 142 26.99 -7.91 3.71
CA THR A 142 28.26 -8.50 4.12
C THR A 142 29.24 -8.54 2.95
N LEU A 143 30.46 -9.04 3.20
CA LEU A 143 31.42 -9.35 2.14
C LEU A 143 30.78 -10.25 1.06
N PRO A 144 30.91 -9.92 -0.23
CA PRO A 144 30.44 -10.76 -1.32
C PRO A 144 31.12 -12.13 -1.32
N GLN A 145 30.38 -13.16 -1.69
CA GLN A 145 30.91 -14.50 -1.93
C GLN A 145 31.17 -14.68 -3.42
N PHE A 146 32.38 -15.11 -3.76
CA PHE A 146 32.79 -15.31 -5.14
C PHE A 146 32.64 -16.79 -5.53
N ILE A 147 31.91 -17.05 -6.61
CA ILE A 147 31.73 -18.38 -7.21
C ILE A 147 32.32 -18.41 -8.63
N SER A 148 32.52 -19.59 -9.20
CA SER A 148 32.92 -19.72 -10.62
C SER A 148 31.79 -19.18 -11.49
N GLY A 149 32.13 -18.36 -12.48
CA GLY A 149 31.16 -17.70 -13.34
C GLY A 149 31.64 -16.35 -13.86
N GLU A 150 30.74 -15.62 -14.50
CA GLU A 150 30.99 -14.33 -15.12
C GLU A 150 31.36 -13.26 -14.09
N LYS A 151 32.44 -12.54 -14.37
CA LYS A 151 33.03 -11.61 -13.42
C LYS A 151 32.01 -10.55 -12.98
N TYR A 152 31.76 -10.47 -11.67
CA TYR A 152 30.82 -9.54 -11.04
C TYR A 152 29.33 -9.73 -11.40
N TRP A 153 28.97 -10.80 -12.11
CA TRP A 153 27.57 -11.15 -12.32
C TRP A 153 26.96 -11.71 -11.05
N VAL A 154 25.73 -11.29 -10.70
CA VAL A 154 25.04 -11.75 -9.49
C VAL A 154 24.25 -13.02 -9.79
N TYR A 155 24.67 -14.12 -9.20
CA TYR A 155 24.00 -15.42 -9.34
C TYR A 155 23.00 -15.71 -8.22
N GLY A 156 23.12 -15.01 -7.09
CA GLY A 156 22.28 -15.29 -5.94
C GLY A 156 22.50 -14.34 -4.79
N ILE A 157 21.56 -14.37 -3.86
CA ILE A 157 21.64 -13.65 -2.60
C ILE A 157 21.34 -14.63 -1.47
N LEU A 158 22.12 -14.53 -0.39
CA LEU A 158 21.87 -15.25 0.85
C LEU A 158 21.41 -14.27 1.93
N ALA A 159 20.23 -14.49 2.50
CA ALA A 159 19.77 -13.79 3.70
C ALA A 159 20.09 -14.62 4.95
N ASN A 160 20.98 -14.13 5.81
CA ASN A 160 21.48 -14.86 6.99
C ASN A 160 21.97 -16.29 6.64
N GLY A 161 22.59 -16.45 5.46
CA GLY A 161 23.12 -17.72 4.96
C GLY A 161 22.12 -18.62 4.21
N LYS A 162 20.84 -18.23 4.09
CA LYS A 162 19.84 -18.98 3.31
C LYS A 162 19.62 -18.35 1.94
N PRO A 163 19.57 -19.13 0.85
CA PRO A 163 19.26 -18.59 -0.47
C PRO A 163 17.86 -17.97 -0.48
N VAL A 164 17.76 -16.82 -1.13
CA VAL A 164 16.50 -16.08 -1.34
C VAL A 164 16.31 -15.84 -2.83
N SER A 165 15.05 -15.73 -3.23
CA SER A 165 14.65 -15.48 -4.60
C SER A 165 14.01 -14.11 -4.75
N PHE A 166 13.88 -13.67 -6.00
CA PHE A 166 13.14 -12.45 -6.33
C PHE A 166 11.74 -12.45 -5.69
N GLY A 167 11.36 -11.31 -5.11
CA GLY A 167 10.05 -11.13 -4.49
C GLY A 167 9.95 -11.61 -3.03
N ASP A 168 10.94 -12.33 -2.52
CA ASP A 168 10.96 -12.78 -1.12
C ASP A 168 10.97 -11.59 -0.16
N ARG A 169 10.23 -11.73 0.95
CA ARG A 169 10.16 -10.71 2.01
C ARG A 169 11.26 -10.95 3.03
N ILE A 170 12.24 -10.07 3.03
CA ILE A 170 13.43 -10.19 3.89
C ILE A 170 13.36 -9.11 4.97
N PRO A 171 13.61 -9.47 6.25
CA PRO A 171 13.64 -8.48 7.32
C PRO A 171 14.83 -7.52 7.16
N VAL A 172 14.62 -6.23 7.42
CA VAL A 172 15.63 -5.18 7.20
C VAL A 172 16.92 -5.37 8.01
N ASP A 173 16.83 -6.08 9.13
CA ASP A 173 17.97 -6.39 9.99
C ASP A 173 18.73 -7.66 9.57
N ALA A 174 18.26 -8.38 8.54
CA ALA A 174 19.00 -9.49 7.95
C ALA A 174 20.30 -9.01 7.30
N LYS A 175 21.34 -9.83 7.45
CA LYS A 175 22.60 -9.66 6.74
C LYS A 175 22.51 -10.34 5.39
N LEU A 176 22.66 -9.58 4.32
CA LEU A 176 22.65 -10.09 2.95
C LEU A 176 24.06 -10.33 2.44
N THR A 177 24.29 -11.51 1.87
CA THR A 177 25.53 -11.86 1.18
C THR A 177 25.23 -12.04 -0.30
N ILE A 178 25.90 -11.27 -1.15
CA ILE A 178 25.73 -11.35 -2.61
C ILE A 178 26.70 -12.41 -3.14
N GLN A 179 26.19 -13.39 -3.88
CA GLN A 179 26.99 -14.38 -4.59
C GLN A 179 27.25 -13.90 -6.01
N VAL A 180 28.53 -13.74 -6.36
CA VAL A 180 28.95 -13.18 -7.64
C VAL A 180 30.03 -14.00 -8.32
N GLY A 181 30.09 -13.95 -9.65
CA GLY A 181 31.14 -14.65 -10.39
C GLY A 181 32.52 -14.02 -10.22
N ASN A 182 33.53 -14.86 -10.13
CA ASN A 182 34.95 -14.49 -10.01
C ASN A 182 35.65 -14.25 -11.35
N GLY A 183 34.98 -14.53 -12.49
CA GLY A 183 35.56 -14.44 -13.83
C GLY A 183 36.34 -15.68 -14.25
N MET A 184 36.40 -16.72 -13.42
CA MET A 184 36.94 -18.03 -13.81
C MET A 184 35.81 -18.82 -14.46
N ARG A 185 35.94 -19.06 -15.76
CA ARG A 185 35.06 -19.94 -16.54
C ARG A 185 35.65 -21.36 -16.54
N ASP A 186 34.82 -22.35 -16.31
CA ASP A 186 35.20 -23.74 -16.52
C ASP A 186 35.49 -23.98 -18.00
N MET A 187 36.54 -24.76 -18.32
CA MET A 187 36.92 -25.05 -19.71
C MET A 187 35.80 -25.73 -20.52
N SER A 188 34.83 -26.36 -19.85
CA SER A 188 33.64 -26.96 -20.46
C SER A 188 32.65 -25.96 -21.05
N ASP A 189 32.73 -24.68 -20.67
CA ASP A 189 31.85 -23.61 -21.16
C ASP A 189 32.47 -22.85 -22.36
N SER A 190 33.49 -23.45 -22.99
CA SER A 190 34.06 -22.92 -24.23
C SER A 190 33.06 -23.10 -25.37
N VAL A 191 32.62 -21.98 -25.94
CA VAL A 191 31.74 -21.98 -27.10
C VAL A 191 32.52 -22.55 -28.28
N ASN A 192 32.06 -23.67 -28.86
CA ASN A 192 32.65 -24.20 -30.08
C ASN A 192 32.31 -23.22 -31.21
N TYR A 193 33.28 -22.38 -31.58
CA TYR A 193 33.13 -21.45 -32.67
C TYR A 193 33.12 -22.25 -33.97
N VAL A 194 31.92 -22.55 -34.46
CA VAL A 194 31.74 -23.08 -35.81
C VAL A 194 31.82 -21.88 -36.74
N ASP A 195 32.90 -21.77 -37.50
CA ASP A 195 32.98 -20.76 -38.55
C ASP A 195 31.77 -20.92 -39.48
N PRO A 196 31.01 -19.84 -39.74
CA PRO A 196 29.97 -19.89 -40.75
C PRO A 196 30.64 -20.27 -42.08
N VAL A 197 30.20 -21.38 -42.68
CA VAL A 197 30.63 -21.76 -44.02
C VAL A 197 30.07 -20.70 -44.96
N TYR A 198 30.93 -19.78 -45.39
CA TYR A 198 30.64 -18.92 -46.53
C TYR A 198 30.79 -19.80 -47.77
N PRO A 199 29.74 -19.92 -48.60
CA PRO A 199 29.89 -20.55 -49.91
C PRO A 199 30.99 -19.80 -50.66
N THR A 200 32.04 -20.51 -51.06
CA THR A 200 33.07 -19.96 -51.94
C THR A 200 32.43 -19.66 -53.31
N ASP A 201 32.92 -18.62 -53.98
CA ASP A 201 32.35 -18.10 -55.25
C ASP A 201 32.16 -19.20 -56.33
N ASP A 202 32.90 -20.30 -56.21
CA ASP A 202 32.84 -21.52 -57.04
C ASP A 202 31.47 -22.25 -56.99
N GLU A 203 30.64 -22.02 -55.97
CA GLU A 203 29.31 -22.66 -55.82
C GLU A 203 28.16 -21.83 -56.41
N TYR A 204 28.42 -20.60 -56.87
CA TYR A 204 27.40 -19.72 -57.49
C TYR A 204 27.29 -19.88 -59.01
N GLU A 205 28.26 -20.54 -59.66
CA GLU A 205 28.29 -20.70 -61.12
C GLU A 205 27.31 -21.77 -61.65
N GLU A 206 26.69 -22.59 -60.78
CA GLU A 206 25.81 -23.70 -61.23
C GLU A 206 24.31 -23.52 -60.93
N MET A 207 23.89 -22.32 -60.48
CA MET A 207 22.47 -21.96 -60.45
C MET A 207 22.21 -20.86 -61.47
N GLY A 208 21.78 -21.28 -62.66
CA GLY A 208 21.51 -20.41 -63.80
C GLY A 208 20.67 -19.18 -63.42
N GLU A 209 21.07 -18.06 -64.01
CA GLU A 209 20.36 -16.78 -63.98
C GLU A 209 18.91 -16.95 -64.44
N THR A 210 17.97 -17.04 -63.50
CA THR A 210 16.59 -16.64 -63.74
C THR A 210 16.12 -15.84 -62.54
N ASP A 211 16.14 -14.52 -62.69
CA ASP A 211 15.52 -13.58 -61.77
C ASP A 211 14.00 -13.55 -62.05
N PRO A 212 13.13 -14.03 -61.14
CA PRO A 212 11.69 -13.96 -61.35
C PRO A 212 11.19 -12.60 -60.87
N PHE A 213 11.49 -11.54 -61.60
CA PHE A 213 10.75 -10.30 -61.45
C PHE A 213 9.36 -10.49 -62.08
N GLU A 214 8.34 -10.59 -61.23
CA GLU A 214 6.93 -10.61 -61.65
C GLU A 214 6.43 -9.17 -61.76
N GLU A 215 6.16 -8.71 -62.99
CA GLU A 215 5.70 -7.36 -63.29
C GLU A 215 4.24 -7.18 -62.81
N VAL A 216 4.05 -6.41 -61.74
CA VAL A 216 2.73 -6.13 -61.17
C VAL A 216 2.03 -5.08 -62.02
N SER A 217 1.03 -5.49 -62.82
CA SER A 217 0.17 -4.58 -63.58
C SER A 217 -0.79 -3.80 -62.69
N GLU A 218 -0.99 -2.52 -63.01
CA GLU A 218 -1.84 -1.57 -62.28
C GLU A 218 -3.31 -2.04 -62.16
N PRO A 219 -3.97 -1.90 -60.99
CA PRO A 219 -5.39 -2.24 -60.87
C PRO A 219 -6.29 -1.20 -61.57
N PRO A 220 -7.43 -1.61 -62.17
CA PRO A 220 -8.37 -0.69 -62.82
C PRO A 220 -8.90 0.39 -61.87
N ILE A 221 -8.96 1.63 -62.36
CA ILE A 221 -9.58 2.76 -61.67
C ILE A 221 -11.10 2.53 -61.61
N GLU A 222 -11.61 2.17 -60.43
CA GLU A 222 -13.05 2.11 -60.18
C GLU A 222 -13.57 3.51 -59.81
N GLU A 223 -14.53 3.97 -60.61
CA GLU A 223 -15.12 5.31 -60.56
C GLU A 223 -15.88 5.53 -59.25
N LYS A 224 -15.51 6.57 -58.47
CA LYS A 224 -16.15 6.90 -57.19
C LYS A 224 -17.63 7.27 -57.40
N GLN A 225 -18.55 6.48 -56.84
CA GLN A 225 -19.87 6.99 -56.44
C GLN A 225 -19.79 7.63 -55.04
N PRO A 226 -20.43 8.78 -54.80
CA PRO A 226 -20.27 9.52 -53.55
C PRO A 226 -21.10 8.89 -52.41
N PHE A 227 -20.44 8.54 -51.30
CA PHE A 227 -21.12 8.06 -50.09
C PHE A 227 -21.36 9.19 -49.08
N ASN A 228 -22.64 9.30 -48.71
CA ASN A 228 -23.27 10.30 -47.84
C ASN A 228 -23.17 9.89 -46.36
N PRO A 229 -22.84 10.77 -45.39
CA PRO A 229 -22.56 10.36 -44.02
C PRO A 229 -23.82 10.40 -43.16
N THR A 230 -24.50 9.27 -42.95
CA THR A 230 -25.38 9.06 -41.77
C THR A 230 -25.58 7.55 -41.55
N ASN A 231 -25.62 7.13 -40.27
CA ASN A 231 -25.77 5.76 -39.72
C ASN A 231 -24.48 4.91 -39.75
N GLN A 232 -23.94 4.41 -38.64
CA GLN A 232 -24.60 3.67 -37.56
C GLN A 232 -23.72 3.51 -36.28
N SER A 233 -24.41 3.35 -35.15
CA SER A 233 -23.91 3.14 -33.77
C SER A 233 -23.25 1.76 -33.54
N PRO A 234 -22.46 1.56 -32.45
CA PRO A 234 -21.82 0.27 -32.13
C PRO A 234 -22.76 -0.67 -31.35
N ASP A 235 -22.87 -1.93 -31.79
CA ASP A 235 -23.68 -3.00 -31.15
C ASP A 235 -22.87 -3.76 -30.06
N PRO A 236 -23.34 -3.83 -28.80
CA PRO A 236 -22.56 -4.30 -27.65
C PRO A 236 -22.81 -5.78 -27.27
N ASN A 237 -22.72 -6.75 -28.20
CA ASN A 237 -22.99 -8.15 -27.83
C ASN A 237 -22.18 -9.24 -28.58
N ARG A 238 -20.84 -9.22 -28.45
CA ARG A 238 -19.99 -10.36 -28.88
C ARG A 238 -19.56 -11.19 -27.68
N LYS A 239 -20.34 -12.23 -27.34
CA LYS A 239 -19.99 -13.24 -26.33
C LYS A 239 -18.76 -14.06 -26.76
N GLN A 240 -17.82 -14.22 -25.84
CA GLN A 240 -16.62 -15.07 -25.96
C GLN A 240 -16.99 -16.55 -25.82
N SER A 241 -16.53 -17.38 -26.76
CA SER A 241 -16.56 -18.85 -26.65
C SER A 241 -15.14 -19.38 -26.38
N VAL A 242 -14.90 -19.84 -25.15
CA VAL A 242 -13.66 -20.50 -24.71
C VAL A 242 -13.80 -22.01 -24.92
N LYS A 243 -12.86 -22.63 -25.64
CA LYS A 243 -12.73 -24.10 -25.76
C LYS A 243 -11.90 -24.64 -24.60
N PRO A 244 -12.25 -25.78 -23.96
CA PRO A 244 -11.46 -26.36 -22.87
C PRO A 244 -10.31 -27.25 -23.38
N ALA A 245 -9.19 -27.21 -22.65
CA ALA A 245 -7.97 -27.97 -22.90
C ALA A 245 -8.08 -29.43 -22.42
N LYS A 246 -7.42 -30.34 -23.16
CA LYS A 246 -7.41 -31.80 -22.95
C LYS A 246 -6.31 -32.17 -21.94
N ASN A 247 -6.68 -32.88 -20.87
CA ASN A 247 -5.76 -33.35 -19.82
C ASN A 247 -5.04 -34.64 -20.26
N PRO A 248 -3.75 -34.89 -19.90
CA PRO A 248 -3.07 -36.14 -20.24
C PRO A 248 -3.34 -37.27 -19.24
N THR A 249 -3.52 -38.47 -19.79
CA THR A 249 -3.82 -39.73 -19.08
C THR A 249 -2.57 -40.31 -18.41
N VAL A 250 -2.65 -40.56 -17.09
CA VAL A 250 -1.65 -41.33 -16.33
C VAL A 250 -2.02 -42.81 -16.37
N LYS A 251 -1.05 -43.67 -16.73
CA LYS A 251 -1.16 -45.13 -16.80
C LYS A 251 -0.86 -45.74 -15.41
N PRO A 252 -1.63 -46.72 -14.90
CA PRO A 252 -1.31 -47.37 -13.64
C PRO A 252 -0.34 -48.54 -13.85
N GLU A 253 0.71 -48.59 -13.02
CA GLU A 253 1.60 -49.73 -12.89
C GLU A 253 1.06 -50.65 -11.78
N HIS A 254 0.86 -51.92 -12.11
CA HIS A 254 0.48 -52.96 -11.16
C HIS A 254 1.64 -53.96 -11.02
N ARG A 255 2.01 -54.15 -9.75
CA ARG A 255 2.59 -55.36 -9.13
C ARG A 255 4.10 -55.49 -9.05
#